data_AF-U5S264-F1
#
_entry.id   AF-U5S264-F1
#
_cell.length_a   1.000
_cell.length_b   1.000
_cell.length_c   1.000
_cell.angle_alpha   90.00
_cell.angle_beta   90.00
_cell.angle_gamma   90.00
#
_symmetry.space_group_name_H-M   'P 1'
#
loop_
_entity.id
_entity.type
_entity.pdbx_description
1 polymer ?
#
loop_
_entity_poly.entity_id
_entity_poly.type
_entity_poly.pdbx_seq_one_letter_code
_entity_poly.pdbx_strand_id
1 'polypeptide(L)'
;LPDKPLYIVSVAVQMSKEMYRQGNAGIRFAANNMRYRLNNVVQVATQSFLKGIGYQGIGYPSESLFHGMMPSQADAILTGFAEMARNNNYCISPEFGT
;
A
#
# COMPACT_ATOMS: atom_id res chain seq x y z
N LEU A 1 21.29 -0.26 -2.42
CA LEU A 1 20.72 1.10 -2.39
C LEU A 1 21.83 2.12 -2.50
N PRO A 2 21.58 3.32 -3.03
CA PRO A 2 22.58 4.39 -2.99
C PRO A 2 22.87 4.79 -1.54
N ASP A 3 24.12 5.13 -1.26
CA ASP A 3 24.56 5.62 0.06
C ASP A 3 24.21 7.10 0.23
N LYS A 4 22.92 7.36 0.41
CA LYS A 4 22.36 8.69 0.65
C LYS A 4 21.07 8.58 1.46
N PRO A 5 20.62 9.65 2.14
CA PRO A 5 19.33 9.65 2.81
C PRO A 5 18.21 9.23 1.84
N LEU A 6 17.41 8.26 2.28
CA LEU A 6 16.23 7.77 1.58
C LEU A 6 14.99 8.22 2.33
N TYR A 7 13.95 8.51 1.57
CA TYR A 7 12.65 8.93 2.09
C TYR A 7 11.58 8.00 1.54
N ILE A 8 10.52 7.83 2.31
CA ILE A 8 9.38 7.01 1.94
C ILE A 8 8.17 7.89 1.65
N VAL A 9 7.44 7.53 0.59
CA VAL A 9 6.12 8.07 0.29
C VAL A 9 5.14 6.94 0.56
N SER A 10 4.42 7.05 1.67
CA SER A 10 3.42 6.07 2.05
C SER A 10 2.06 6.46 1.50
N VAL A 11 1.35 5.48 0.93
CA VAL A 11 0.04 5.68 0.29
C VAL A 11 -0.89 4.54 0.70
N ALA A 12 -2.03 4.89 1.29
CA ALA A 12 -3.10 3.96 1.60
C ALA A 12 -4.18 3.98 0.49
N VAL A 13 -4.46 2.81 -0.10
CA VAL A 13 -5.59 2.63 -1.03
C VAL A 13 -6.67 1.82 -0.34
N GLN A 14 -7.89 2.37 -0.28
CA GLN A 14 -8.98 1.77 0.47
C GLN A 14 -9.72 0.70 -0.33
N MET A 15 -10.18 -0.33 0.39
CA MET A 15 -11.06 -1.36 -0.15
C MET A 15 -12.51 -1.04 0.18
N SER A 16 -13.45 -1.48 -0.67
CA SER A 16 -14.89 -1.34 -0.38
C SER A 16 -15.28 -2.16 0.86
N LYS A 17 -15.78 -1.48 1.90
CA LYS A 17 -16.27 -2.10 3.15
C LYS A 17 -17.44 -3.05 2.88
N GLU A 18 -18.34 -2.68 1.97
CA GLU A 18 -19.52 -3.49 1.64
C GLU A 18 -19.16 -4.77 0.91
N MET A 19 -18.16 -4.72 0.04
CA MET A 19 -17.64 -5.92 -0.63
C MET A 19 -16.81 -6.78 0.33
N TYR A 20 -16.07 -6.18 1.26
CA TYR A 20 -15.32 -6.89 2.28
C TYR A 20 -16.21 -7.74 3.20
N ARG A 21 -17.36 -7.19 3.58
CA ARG A 21 -18.36 -7.83 4.46
C ARG A 21 -18.98 -9.11 3.89
N GLN A 22 -18.78 -9.40 2.60
CA GLN A 22 -19.24 -10.63 1.95
C GLN A 22 -18.43 -11.90 2.33
N GLY A 23 -17.59 -11.84 3.37
CA GLY A 23 -16.91 -13.01 3.92
C GLY A 23 -15.85 -13.57 2.98
N ASN A 24 -15.98 -14.83 2.55
CA ASN A 24 -15.04 -15.46 1.61
C ASN A 24 -15.60 -15.55 0.17
N ALA A 25 -16.65 -14.80 -0.14
CA ALA A 25 -17.23 -14.77 -1.47
C ALA A 25 -16.30 -14.12 -2.51
N GLY A 26 -16.50 -14.46 -3.79
CA GLY A 26 -15.74 -13.91 -4.91
C GLY A 26 -15.77 -12.38 -5.00
N ILE A 27 -16.82 -11.74 -4.46
CA ILE A 27 -16.93 -10.27 -4.37
C ILE A 27 -15.82 -9.66 -3.51
N ARG A 28 -15.49 -10.26 -2.35
CA ARG A 28 -14.36 -9.79 -1.53
C ARG A 28 -13.04 -9.92 -2.28
N PHE A 29 -12.85 -11.06 -2.96
CA PHE A 29 -11.66 -11.28 -3.77
C PHE A 29 -11.53 -10.21 -4.87
N ALA A 30 -12.63 -9.91 -5.57
CA ALA A 30 -12.65 -8.86 -6.59
C ALA A 30 -12.30 -7.48 -6.01
N ALA A 31 -12.82 -7.12 -4.83
CA ALA A 31 -12.48 -5.87 -4.16
C ALA A 31 -10.99 -5.77 -3.80
N ASN A 32 -10.41 -6.85 -3.29
CA ASN A 32 -8.98 -6.90 -2.95
C ASN A 32 -8.10 -6.74 -4.19
N ASN A 33 -8.42 -7.45 -5.28
CA ASN A 33 -7.69 -7.31 -6.55
C ASN A 33 -7.81 -5.90 -7.12
N MET A 34 -9.00 -5.29 -7.07
CA MET A 34 -9.18 -3.92 -7.56
C MET A 34 -8.33 -2.92 -6.79
N ARG A 35 -8.24 -3.05 -5.46
CA ARG A 35 -7.37 -2.21 -4.63
C ARG A 35 -5.90 -2.30 -5.08
N TYR A 36 -5.39 -3.50 -5.34
CA TYR A 36 -4.00 -3.67 -5.82
C TYR A 36 -3.78 -3.06 -7.20
N ARG A 37 -4.76 -3.19 -8.11
CA ARG A 37 -4.71 -2.53 -9.43
C ARG A 37 -4.67 -1.00 -9.30
N LEU A 38 -5.48 -0.42 -8.42
CA LEU A 38 -5.46 1.02 -8.14
C LEU A 38 -4.10 1.44 -7.54
N ASN A 39 -3.56 0.66 -6.60
CA ASN A 39 -2.26 0.93 -6.01
C ASN A 39 -1.15 0.93 -7.08
N ASN A 40 -1.17 0.00 -8.04
CA ASN A 40 -0.21 -0.05 -9.14
C ASN A 40 -0.22 1.26 -9.97
N VAL A 41 -1.41 1.75 -10.33
CA VAL A 41 -1.56 3.02 -11.07
C VAL A 41 -0.97 4.19 -10.27
N VAL A 42 -1.29 4.27 -8.97
CA VAL A 42 -0.76 5.32 -8.10
C VAL A 42 0.77 5.23 -7.97
N GLN A 43 1.32 4.03 -7.85
CA GLN A 43 2.76 3.81 -7.77
C GLN A 43 3.45 4.29 -9.05
N VAL A 44 2.99 3.87 -10.23
CA VAL A 44 3.58 4.25 -11.51
C VAL A 44 3.49 5.76 -11.75
N ALA A 45 2.35 6.37 -11.42
CA ALA A 45 2.18 7.82 -11.51
C ALA A 45 3.13 8.57 -10.58
N THR A 46 3.26 8.11 -9.33
CA THR A 46 4.17 8.71 -8.32
C THR A 46 5.62 8.57 -8.76
N GLN A 47 6.04 7.40 -9.23
CA GLN A 47 7.40 7.19 -9.74
C GLN A 47 7.69 8.07 -10.97
N SER A 48 6.73 8.20 -11.87
CA SER A 48 6.84 9.09 -13.05
C SER A 48 6.96 10.56 -12.65
N PHE A 49 6.16 11.00 -11.69
CA PHE A 49 6.24 12.35 -11.13
C PHE A 49 7.61 12.62 -10.50
N LEU A 50 8.07 11.73 -9.61
CA LEU A 50 9.39 11.83 -8.97
C LEU A 50 10.50 11.91 -10.02
N LYS A 51 10.44 11.07 -11.05
CA LYS A 51 11.40 11.12 -12.16
C LYS A 51 11.36 12.45 -12.90
N GLY A 52 10.17 13.02 -13.11
CA GLY A 52 9.97 14.34 -13.72
C GLY A 52 10.61 15.49 -12.94
N ILE A 53 10.69 15.39 -11.61
CA ILE A 53 11.36 16.38 -10.75
C ILE A 53 12.81 16.01 -10.37
N GLY A 54 13.40 15.03 -11.06
CA GLY A 54 14.82 14.67 -10.89
C GLY A 54 15.12 13.66 -9.78
N TYR A 55 14.10 13.01 -9.19
CA TYR A 55 14.25 11.99 -8.16
C TYR A 55 13.94 10.58 -8.69
N GLN A 56 14.59 9.57 -8.13
CA GLN A 56 14.28 8.17 -8.44
C GLN A 56 13.31 7.60 -7.40
N GLY A 57 12.09 7.27 -7.82
CA GLY A 57 11.14 6.51 -7.01
C GLY A 57 11.42 5.00 -7.08
N ILE A 58 11.54 4.33 -5.93
CA ILE A 58 11.67 2.87 -5.83
C ILE A 58 10.34 2.34 -5.28
N GLY A 59 9.62 1.59 -6.11
CA GLY A 59 8.33 0.98 -5.74
C GLY A 59 8.43 -0.53 -5.55
N TYR A 60 7.29 -1.19 -5.40
CA TYR A 60 7.19 -2.64 -5.32
C TYR A 60 7.32 -3.25 -6.73
N PRO A 61 8.20 -4.26 -6.94
CA PRO A 61 8.61 -4.72 -8.26
C PRO A 61 7.59 -5.62 -8.98
N SER A 62 6.62 -6.23 -8.30
CA SER A 62 5.54 -6.97 -8.97
C SER A 62 4.24 -7.05 -8.17
N GLU A 63 3.12 -7.15 -8.91
CA GLU A 63 1.79 -7.47 -8.36
C GLU A 63 1.73 -8.86 -7.72
N SER A 64 2.62 -9.78 -8.11
CA SER A 64 2.65 -11.15 -7.59
C SER A 64 3.42 -11.30 -6.29
N LEU A 65 4.31 -10.35 -6.00
CA LEU A 65 5.18 -10.42 -4.84
C LEU A 65 4.67 -9.50 -3.73
N PHE A 66 4.13 -8.29 -3.99
CA PHE A 66 3.76 -7.35 -2.90
C PHE A 66 4.87 -7.15 -1.83
N HIS A 67 6.11 -7.55 -2.14
CA HIS A 67 7.27 -7.44 -1.28
C HIS A 67 8.13 -6.33 -1.86
N GLY A 68 8.34 -5.29 -1.08
CA GLY A 68 9.18 -4.16 -1.42
C GLY A 68 10.34 -4.10 -0.45
N MET A 69 11.17 -3.07 -0.61
CA MET A 69 12.27 -2.82 0.31
C MET A 69 11.80 -2.50 1.74
N MET A 70 10.61 -1.89 1.85
CA MET A 70 9.94 -1.62 3.10
C MET A 70 8.69 -2.51 3.22
N PRO A 71 8.49 -3.26 4.32
CA PRO A 71 7.21 -3.90 4.61
C PRO A 71 6.12 -2.85 4.81
N SER A 72 4.96 -3.03 4.16
CA SER A 72 3.88 -2.03 4.13
C SER A 72 3.26 -1.77 5.51
N GLN A 73 3.19 -2.77 6.38
CA GLN A 73 2.70 -2.57 7.76
C GLN A 73 3.65 -1.69 8.58
N ALA A 74 4.96 -1.92 8.45
CA ALA A 74 5.96 -1.11 9.13
C ALA A 74 5.95 0.33 8.61
N ASP A 75 5.86 0.50 7.29
CA ASP A 75 5.69 1.81 6.65
C ASP A 75 4.47 2.56 7.19
N ALA A 76 3.30 1.92 7.20
CA ALA A 76 2.05 2.54 7.66
C ALA A 76 2.11 2.98 9.13
N ILE A 77 2.85 2.26 9.98
CA ILE A 77 3.03 2.63 11.39
C ILE A 77 4.02 3.79 11.52
N LEU A 78 5.19 3.68 10.88
CA LEU A 78 6.26 4.68 11.01
C LEU A 78 5.92 6.02 10.36
N THR A 79 5.01 6.01 9.38
CA THR A 79 4.50 7.23 8.75
C THR A 79 3.21 7.76 9.38
N GLY A 80 2.67 7.08 10.40
CA GLY A 80 1.52 7.53 11.17
C GLY A 80 0.16 7.30 10.51
N PHE A 81 0.08 6.45 9.49
CA PHE A 81 -1.20 6.10 8.83
C PHE A 81 -2.08 5.18 9.68
N ALA A 82 -1.47 4.26 10.43
CA ALA A 82 -2.20 3.20 11.09
C ALA A 82 -1.42 2.61 12.27
N GLU A 83 -2.14 1.88 13.12
CA GLU A 83 -1.56 1.10 14.22
C GLU A 83 -1.66 -0.41 13.93
N MET A 84 -0.78 -1.21 14.54
CA MET A 84 -0.81 -2.66 14.38
C MET A 84 -2.05 -3.26 15.06
N ALA A 85 -2.79 -4.11 14.35
CA ALA A 85 -3.91 -4.84 14.95
C ALA A 85 -3.44 -6.03 15.80
N ARG A 86 -4.33 -6.52 16.68
CA ARG A 86 -4.10 -7.73 17.50
C ARG A 86 -3.71 -8.97 16.69
N ASN A 87 -4.23 -9.11 15.47
CA ASN A 87 -3.93 -10.27 14.62
C ASN A 87 -2.55 -10.22 13.97
N ASN A 88 -1.79 -9.13 14.17
CA ASN A 88 -0.45 -8.89 13.64
C ASN A 88 -0.31 -9.06 12.11
N ASN A 89 -1.43 -8.98 11.39
CA ASN A 89 -1.47 -9.15 9.93
C ASN A 89 -1.99 -7.92 9.21
N TYR A 90 -2.80 -7.10 9.89
CA TYR A 90 -3.43 -5.92 9.34
C TYR A 90 -3.17 -4.71 10.24
N CYS A 91 -3.12 -3.53 9.63
CA CYS A 91 -3.06 -2.27 10.34
C CYS A 91 -4.45 -1.65 10.40
N ILE A 92 -4.72 -0.87 11.46
CA ILE A 92 -5.98 -0.17 11.69
C ILE A 92 -5.72 1.32 11.48
N SER A 93 -6.38 1.91 10.49
CA SER A 93 -6.38 3.36 10.30
C SER A 93 -7.58 4.00 11.00
N PRO A 94 -7.46 5.24 11.52
CA PRO A 94 -8.59 5.95 12.13
C PRO A 94 -9.79 6.12 11.20
N GLU A 95 -9.56 6.37 9.92
CA GLU A 95 -10.60 6.71 8.95
C GLU A 95 -11.33 5.46 8.43
N PHE A 96 -10.61 4.35 8.25
CA PHE A 96 -11.14 3.19 7.54
C PHE A 96 -11.19 1.91 8.38
N GLY A 97 -10.50 1.87 9.51
CA GLY A 97 -10.36 0.66 10.32
C GLY A 97 -9.38 -0.32 9.69
N THR A 98 -9.67 -1.63 9.85
CA THR A 98 -9.06 -2.74 9.10
C THR A 98 -9.68 -2.96 7.74
#